data_AF-A0A945BJD7-F1
#
_entry.id   AF-A0A945BJD7-F1
#
_cell.length_a   1.000
_cell.length_b   1.000
_cell.length_c   1.000
_cell.angle_alpha   90.00
_cell.angle_beta   90.00
_cell.angle_gamma   90.00
#
_symmetry.space_group_name_H-M   'P 1'
#
loop_
_entity.id
_entity.type
_entity.pdbx_description
1 polymer ?
#
loop_
_entity_poly.entity_id
_entity_poly.type
_entity_poly.pdbx_seq_one_letter_code
_entity_poly.pdbx_strand_id
1 'polypeptide(L)'
;KDLKARGMLDDTLVIWGGEFGRTPMFQGKGSAAGRDHHIRAFSMWLAGGGIKGGITHGETDELGYNATKDRVHVRDLHATMLHLLGIDSQVFTYRFQGLDARLTGVENVAHVIKSIVA
;
A
#
# COMPACT_ATOMS: atom_id res chain seq x y z
N LYS A 1 6.78 4.39 -19.48
CA LYS A 1 6.89 4.93 -20.85
C LYS A 1 6.12 4.07 -21.86
N ASP A 2 6.26 2.74 -21.84
CA ASP A 2 5.55 1.83 -22.76
C ASP A 2 4.01 1.92 -22.68
N LEU A 3 3.42 1.68 -21.50
CA LEU A 3 1.95 1.78 -21.31
C LEU A 3 1.38 3.15 -21.76
N LYS A 4 2.10 4.24 -21.44
CA LYS A 4 1.68 5.60 -21.84
C LYS A 4 1.73 5.77 -23.36
N ALA A 5 2.79 5.28 -24.02
CA ALA A 5 2.93 5.38 -25.47
C ALA A 5 1.85 4.57 -26.23
N ARG A 6 1.30 3.53 -25.59
CA ARG A 6 0.22 2.70 -26.12
C ARG A 6 -1.18 3.19 -25.74
N GLY A 7 -1.30 4.29 -25.00
CA GLY A 7 -2.59 4.78 -24.50
C GLY A 7 -3.25 3.86 -23.46
N MET A 8 -2.48 2.95 -22.84
CA MET A 8 -3.00 1.95 -21.89
C MET A 8 -2.82 2.35 -20.42
N LEU A 9 -2.03 3.40 -20.14
CA LEU A 9 -1.71 3.77 -18.76
C LEU A 9 -2.95 4.22 -17.98
N ASP A 10 -3.88 4.90 -18.64
CA ASP A 10 -5.07 5.44 -17.96
C ASP A 10 -5.99 4.32 -17.45
N ASP A 11 -5.98 3.16 -18.12
CA ASP A 11 -6.77 1.97 -17.76
C ASP A 11 -5.95 0.87 -17.05
N THR A 12 -4.66 1.12 -16.78
CA THR A 12 -3.77 0.16 -16.12
C THR A 12 -3.27 0.72 -14.80
N LEU A 13 -3.69 0.11 -13.68
CA LEU A 13 -3.08 0.38 -12.38
C LEU A 13 -1.73 -0.35 -12.27
N VAL A 14 -0.65 0.42 -12.18
CA VAL A 14 0.70 -0.09 -11.91
C VAL A 14 1.02 0.12 -10.44
N ILE A 15 1.49 -0.94 -9.77
CA ILE A 15 1.90 -0.93 -8.37
C ILE A 15 3.33 -1.48 -8.30
N TRP A 16 4.20 -0.78 -7.57
CA TRP A 16 5.57 -1.22 -7.34
C TRP A 16 5.99 -0.94 -5.90
N GLY A 17 6.50 -1.96 -5.21
CA GLY A 17 6.90 -1.83 -3.82
C GLY A 17 7.32 -3.18 -3.22
N GLY A 18 7.63 -3.16 -1.94
CA GLY A 18 7.86 -4.36 -1.13
C GLY A 18 6.70 -4.64 -0.17
N GLU A 19 6.81 -5.76 0.55
CA GLU A 19 5.83 -6.17 1.58
C GLU A 19 6.05 -5.46 2.92
N PHE A 20 7.29 -5.09 3.22
CA PHE A 20 7.71 -4.44 4.46
C PHE A 20 8.93 -3.56 4.19
N GLY A 21 9.20 -2.67 5.14
CA GLY A 21 10.38 -1.82 5.15
C GLY A 21 11.59 -2.52 5.75
N ARG A 22 12.64 -1.74 5.94
CA ARG A 22 13.82 -2.16 6.69
C ARG A 22 14.08 -1.19 7.83
N THR A 23 14.44 -1.70 8.99
CA THR A 23 14.70 -0.85 10.16
C THR A 23 15.82 0.13 9.83
N PRO A 24 15.80 1.36 10.38
CA PRO A 24 16.95 2.27 10.27
C PRO A 24 18.09 1.86 11.22
N MET A 25 17.87 0.83 12.03
CA MET A 25 18.83 0.34 13.02
C MET A 25 19.68 -0.78 12.47
N PHE A 26 20.94 -0.79 12.87
CA PHE A 26 21.83 -1.91 12.66
C PHE A 26 21.41 -3.10 13.54
N GLN A 27 21.32 -4.28 12.95
CA GLN A 27 20.98 -5.52 13.64
C GLN A 27 22.03 -6.60 13.33
N GLY A 28 22.56 -7.22 14.39
CA GLY A 28 23.60 -8.25 14.30
C GLY A 28 24.92 -7.84 14.94
N LYS A 29 25.98 -8.62 14.71
CA LYS A 29 27.34 -8.36 15.20
C LYS A 29 28.36 -8.54 14.08
N GLY A 30 29.44 -7.76 14.13
CA GLY A 30 30.56 -7.88 13.19
C GLY A 30 30.19 -7.49 11.75
N SER A 31 30.93 -8.04 10.78
CA SER A 31 30.78 -7.73 9.36
C SER A 31 29.52 -8.31 8.69
N ALA A 32 28.78 -9.18 9.38
CA ALA A 32 27.58 -9.85 8.85
C ALA A 32 26.25 -9.15 9.23
N ALA A 33 26.33 -8.01 9.89
CA ALA A 33 25.15 -7.30 10.35
C ALA A 33 24.44 -6.53 9.24
N GLY A 34 23.13 -6.36 9.40
CA GLY A 34 22.24 -5.76 8.41
C GLY A 34 21.10 -4.98 9.07
N ARG A 35 19.92 -5.02 8.44
CA ARG A 35 18.69 -4.35 8.92
C ARG A 35 17.55 -5.35 8.96
N ASP A 36 16.71 -5.28 9.98
CA ASP A 36 15.57 -6.19 10.13
C ASP A 36 14.42 -5.81 9.21
N HIS A 37 13.41 -6.68 9.14
CA HIS A 37 12.08 -6.40 8.63
C HIS A 37 11.42 -5.30 9.45
N HIS A 38 10.75 -4.37 8.77
CA HIS A 38 10.12 -3.23 9.42
C HIS A 38 8.71 -2.99 8.93
N ILE A 39 7.75 -3.47 9.71
CA ILE A 39 6.33 -3.39 9.38
C ILE A 39 5.71 -2.01 9.65
N ARG A 40 6.42 -1.12 10.36
CA ARG A 40 5.85 0.17 10.82
C ARG A 40 5.89 1.26 9.75
N ALA A 41 6.80 1.14 8.79
CA ALA A 41 7.00 2.13 7.75
C ALA A 41 7.66 1.50 6.52
N PHE A 42 7.04 1.70 5.36
CA PHE A 42 7.59 1.37 4.05
C PHE A 42 6.88 2.20 2.98
N SER A 43 7.44 2.21 1.78
CA SER A 43 6.93 3.01 0.66
C SER A 43 6.53 2.11 -0.50
N MET A 44 5.48 2.54 -1.19
CA MET A 44 5.01 1.95 -2.44
C MET A 44 4.82 3.07 -3.46
N TRP A 45 4.95 2.73 -4.73
CA TRP A 45 4.72 3.61 -5.85
C TRP A 45 3.55 3.09 -6.69
N LEU A 46 2.67 3.99 -7.10
CA LEU A 46 1.50 3.71 -7.91
C LEU A 46 1.45 4.65 -9.12
N ALA A 47 0.90 4.19 -10.23
CA ALA A 47 0.61 5.02 -11.40
C ALA A 47 -0.49 4.42 -12.28
N GLY A 48 -1.16 5.30 -13.05
CA GLY A 48 -2.21 4.90 -13.99
C GLY A 48 -3.49 4.45 -13.28
N GLY A 49 -4.45 3.94 -14.05
CA GLY A 49 -5.67 3.34 -13.51
C GLY A 49 -6.45 4.22 -12.54
N GLY A 50 -6.56 5.53 -12.82
CA GLY A 50 -7.28 6.49 -11.96
C GLY A 50 -6.53 6.98 -10.71
N ILE A 51 -5.23 6.68 -10.56
CA ILE A 51 -4.41 7.27 -9.49
C ILE A 51 -3.97 8.70 -9.85
N LYS A 52 -4.08 9.60 -8.87
CA LYS A 52 -3.56 10.96 -8.93
C LYS A 52 -2.03 10.94 -8.99
N GLY A 53 -1.47 11.29 -10.14
CA GLY A 53 -0.02 11.39 -10.33
C GLY A 53 0.61 12.66 -9.73
N GLY A 54 1.93 12.64 -9.56
CA GLY A 54 2.72 13.82 -9.18
C GLY A 54 2.60 14.24 -7.71
N ILE A 55 2.14 13.34 -6.84
CA ILE A 55 2.01 13.58 -5.40
C ILE A 55 2.87 12.61 -4.60
N THR A 56 3.18 13.01 -3.36
CA THR A 56 3.64 12.13 -2.29
C THR A 56 2.55 12.12 -1.23
N HIS A 57 2.22 10.94 -0.72
CA HIS A 57 1.20 10.77 0.31
C HIS A 57 1.78 9.99 1.49
N GLY A 58 1.62 10.55 2.69
CA GLY A 58 2.23 10.04 3.90
C GLY A 58 3.67 10.54 4.12
N GLU A 59 4.07 10.55 5.38
CA GLU A 59 5.44 10.90 5.80
C GLU A 59 5.84 9.99 6.96
N THR A 60 7.14 9.78 7.13
CA THR A 60 7.72 9.10 8.29
C THR A 60 8.31 10.12 9.28
N ASP A 61 8.64 9.66 10.49
CA ASP A 61 9.53 10.42 11.37
C ASP A 61 10.93 10.59 10.74
N GLU A 62 11.76 11.44 11.36
CA GLU A 62 13.10 11.81 10.87
C GLU A 62 14.05 10.61 10.69
N LEU A 63 13.80 9.50 11.41
CA LEU A 63 14.60 8.28 11.31
C LEU A 63 14.03 7.28 10.30
N GLY A 64 12.84 7.54 9.73
CA GLY A 64 12.13 6.58 8.90
C GLY A 64 11.53 5.41 9.68
N TYR A 65 11.35 5.56 11.00
CA TYR A 65 10.95 4.46 11.87
C TYR A 65 9.43 4.28 11.95
N ASN A 66 8.65 5.35 12.04
CA ASN A 66 7.18 5.28 12.04
C ASN A 66 6.61 6.15 10.93
N ALA A 67 5.52 5.72 10.31
CA ALA A 67 4.66 6.62 9.55
C ALA A 67 3.96 7.59 10.52
N THR A 68 4.06 8.89 10.30
CA THR A 68 3.63 9.95 11.23
C THR A 68 2.50 10.82 10.69
N LYS A 69 2.40 10.97 9.36
CA LYS A 69 1.37 11.76 8.69
C LYS A 69 0.69 10.94 7.60
N ASP A 70 -0.59 11.20 7.38
CA ASP A 70 -1.43 10.57 6.34
C ASP A 70 -1.15 9.06 6.20
N ARG A 71 -1.18 8.37 7.34
CA ARG A 71 -0.78 6.97 7.46
C ARG A 71 -1.74 6.09 6.68
N VAL A 72 -1.19 5.23 5.83
CA VAL A 72 -1.96 4.24 5.08
C VAL A 72 -1.78 2.87 5.70
N HIS A 73 -2.89 2.21 6.02
CA HIS A 73 -2.89 0.80 6.34
C HIS A 73 -3.00 -0.03 5.04
N VAL A 74 -2.37 -1.20 4.98
CA VAL A 74 -2.37 -2.07 3.78
C VAL A 74 -3.80 -2.43 3.33
N ARG A 75 -4.71 -2.62 4.29
CA ARG A 75 -6.15 -2.80 4.02
C ARG A 75 -6.79 -1.68 3.19
N ASP A 76 -6.44 -0.43 3.45
CA ASP A 76 -7.00 0.74 2.78
C ASP A 76 -6.39 0.87 1.38
N LEU A 77 -5.12 0.50 1.25
CA LEU A 77 -4.47 0.39 -0.04
C LEU A 77 -5.15 -0.68 -0.91
N HIS A 78 -5.41 -1.88 -0.38
CA HIS A 78 -6.17 -2.92 -1.11
C HIS A 78 -7.60 -2.49 -1.43
N ALA A 79 -8.30 -1.82 -0.51
CA ALA A 79 -9.63 -1.28 -0.76
C ALA A 79 -9.60 -0.25 -1.90
N THR A 80 -8.58 0.60 -1.94
CA THR A 80 -8.37 1.58 -3.01
C THR A 80 -8.10 0.91 -4.35
N MET A 81 -7.28 -0.15 -4.38
CA MET A 81 -7.03 -0.92 -5.60
C MET A 81 -8.31 -1.55 -6.15
N LEU A 82 -9.11 -2.19 -5.28
CA LEU A 82 -10.40 -2.78 -5.67
C LEU A 82 -11.37 -1.71 -6.17
N HIS A 83 -11.42 -0.55 -5.51
CA HIS A 83 -12.25 0.57 -5.93
C HIS A 83 -11.89 1.07 -7.34
N LEU A 84 -10.61 1.21 -7.65
CA LEU A 84 -10.13 1.62 -8.99
C LEU A 84 -10.45 0.57 -10.07
N LEU A 85 -10.59 -0.70 -9.68
CA LEU A 85 -11.05 -1.78 -10.55
C LEU A 85 -12.58 -1.85 -10.67
N GLY A 86 -13.32 -0.94 -10.03
CA GLY A 86 -14.79 -0.94 -10.02
C GLY A 86 -15.40 -2.02 -9.11
N ILE A 87 -14.64 -2.54 -8.15
CA ILE A 87 -15.05 -3.63 -7.26
C ILE A 87 -15.22 -3.10 -5.84
N ASP A 88 -16.38 -3.34 -5.24
CA ASP A 88 -16.56 -3.12 -3.80
C ASP A 88 -15.75 -4.14 -3.00
N SER A 89 -14.85 -3.65 -2.14
CA SER A 89 -13.98 -4.47 -1.30
C SER A 89 -14.69 -5.53 -0.43
N GLN A 90 -15.99 -5.38 -0.18
CA GLN A 90 -16.76 -6.33 0.63
C GLN A 90 -17.33 -7.51 -0.15
N VAL A 91 -17.33 -7.49 -1.49
CA VAL A 91 -17.97 -8.56 -2.28
C VAL A 91 -17.26 -9.91 -2.18
N PHE A 92 -15.95 -9.90 -1.92
CA PHE A 92 -15.13 -11.11 -1.72
C PHE A 92 -15.07 -11.52 -0.25
N THR A 93 -16.23 -11.60 0.41
CA THR A 93 -16.34 -12.04 1.79
C THR A 93 -16.61 -13.54 1.86
N TYR A 94 -15.80 -14.25 2.65
CA TYR A 94 -16.02 -15.65 2.96
C TYR A 94 -15.93 -15.91 4.47
N ARG A 95 -16.89 -16.64 5.03
CA ARG A 95 -16.92 -16.97 6.45
C ARG A 95 -15.91 -18.07 6.76
N PHE A 96 -14.88 -17.75 7.55
CA PHE A 96 -13.83 -18.68 7.95
C PHE A 96 -13.51 -18.53 9.43
N GLN A 97 -13.53 -19.63 10.18
CA GLN A 97 -13.27 -19.65 11.63
C GLN A 97 -14.07 -18.58 12.43
N GLY A 98 -15.33 -18.35 12.05
CA GLY A 98 -16.20 -17.37 12.70
C GLY A 98 -16.01 -15.92 12.24
N LEU A 99 -15.02 -15.63 11.39
CA LEU A 99 -14.71 -14.29 10.88
C LEU A 99 -15.14 -14.12 9.43
N ASP A 100 -15.52 -12.91 9.06
CA ASP A 100 -15.73 -12.51 7.66
C ASP A 100 -14.38 -12.18 7.01
N ALA A 101 -13.73 -13.19 6.46
CA ALA A 101 -12.42 -13.07 5.83
C ALA A 101 -12.54 -12.39 4.46
N ARG A 102 -11.68 -11.39 4.22
CA ARG A 102 -11.62 -10.57 3.00
C ARG A 102 -10.17 -10.15 2.71
N LEU A 103 -9.92 -9.66 1.49
CA LEU A 103 -8.62 -9.11 1.09
C LEU A 103 -8.20 -7.87 1.92
N THR A 104 -9.19 -7.14 2.45
CA THR A 104 -9.00 -5.98 3.32
C THR A 104 -9.02 -6.34 4.81
N GLY A 105 -8.91 -7.63 5.15
CA GLY A 105 -8.93 -8.13 6.51
C GLY A 105 -10.34 -8.41 7.05
N VAL A 106 -10.39 -8.78 8.33
CA VAL A 106 -11.63 -9.23 8.98
C VAL A 106 -12.48 -8.09 9.54
N GLU A 107 -11.89 -6.90 9.70
CA GLU A 107 -12.57 -5.74 10.25
C GLU A 107 -13.35 -4.97 9.17
N ASN A 108 -14.48 -4.37 9.54
CA ASN A 108 -15.36 -3.61 8.64
C ASN A 108 -14.90 -2.15 8.41
N VAL A 109 -13.59 -1.88 8.41
CA VAL A 109 -13.04 -0.51 8.50
C VAL A 109 -12.10 -0.14 7.36
N ALA A 110 -12.10 -0.89 6.27
CA ALA A 110 -11.27 -0.55 5.13
C ALA A 110 -11.88 0.64 4.36
N HIS A 111 -11.04 1.60 4.01
CA HIS A 111 -11.47 2.84 3.37
C HIS A 111 -10.65 3.14 2.12
N VAL A 112 -11.30 3.73 1.12
CA VAL A 112 -10.61 4.24 -0.07
C VAL A 112 -9.81 5.49 0.29
N ILE A 113 -8.54 5.52 -0.10
CA ILE A 113 -7.63 6.64 0.13
C ILE A 113 -7.94 7.72 -0.91
N LYS A 114 -8.98 8.53 -0.65
CA LYS A 114 -9.49 9.51 -1.62
C LYS A 114 -8.46 10.55 -2.07
N SER A 115 -7.46 10.84 -1.23
CA SER A 115 -6.39 11.80 -1.52
C SER A 115 -5.47 11.37 -2.67
N ILE A 116 -5.42 10.08 -3.02
CA ILE A 116 -4.56 9.54 -4.08
C ILE A 116 -5.33 9.11 -5.34
N VAL A 117 -6.66 9.24 -5.34
CA VAL A 117 -7.51 8.95 -6.51
C VAL A 117 -7.74 10.26 -7.29
N ALA A 118 -7.77 10.16 -8.62
CA ALA A 118 -7.93 11.29 -9.55
C ALA A 118 -9.38 11.78 -9.67
#